data_AF-A0A098S4Y4-F1
#
_entry.id   AF-A0A098S4Y4-F1
#
_cell.length_a   1.000
_cell.length_b   1.000
_cell.length_c   1.000
_cell.angle_alpha   90.00
_cell.angle_beta   90.00
_cell.angle_gamma   90.00
#
_symmetry.space_group_name_H-M   'P 1'
#
loop_
_entity.id
_entity.type
_entity.pdbx_description
1 polymer ?
#
loop_
_entity_poly.entity_id
_entity_poly.type
_entity_poly.pdbx_seq_one_letter_code
_entity_poly.pdbx_strand_id
1 'polypeptide(L)'
;MGSVKKIYQKYELTDRNIDRIIEMAWEDRTPFDAIEDQFGVKESEVIRIMKKEMKLSSWKMWRKRVQGRATKHRRLRANQSTRFKSTRQKHISHNNISKR
;
A
#
# COMPACT_ATOMS: atom_id res chain seq x y z
N MET A 1 -10.13 25.16 2.98
CA MET A 1 -10.76 24.21 2.02
C MET A 1 -10.22 24.29 0.59
N GLY A 2 -9.44 25.31 0.19
CA GLY A 2 -8.97 25.46 -1.20
C GLY A 2 -7.81 24.56 -1.66
N SER A 3 -7.09 23.90 -0.75
CA SER A 3 -5.87 23.16 -1.14
C SER A 3 -6.13 21.77 -1.75
N VAL A 4 -7.23 21.09 -1.39
CA VAL A 4 -7.52 19.74 -1.91
C VAL A 4 -8.21 19.80 -3.27
N LYS A 5 -9.12 20.76 -3.48
CA LYS A 5 -9.72 21.00 -4.80
C LYS A 5 -8.67 21.26 -5.90
N LYS A 6 -7.58 21.97 -5.56
CA LYS A 6 -6.46 22.17 -6.47
C LYS A 6 -5.77 20.87 -6.87
N ILE A 7 -5.70 19.88 -5.97
CA ILE A 7 -5.13 18.56 -6.27
C ILE A 7 -6.05 17.79 -7.22
N TYR A 8 -7.36 17.81 -6.97
CA TYR A 8 -8.34 17.14 -7.83
C TYR A 8 -8.29 17.68 -9.26
N GLN A 9 -8.18 19.01 -9.41
CA GLN A 9 -8.09 19.65 -10.71
C GLN A 9 -6.73 19.43 -11.39
N LYS A 10 -5.63 19.42 -10.62
CA LYS A 10 -4.27 19.20 -11.14
C LYS A 10 -4.09 17.82 -11.78
N TYR A 11 -4.74 16.81 -11.23
CA TYR A 11 -4.62 15.41 -11.66
C TYR A 11 -5.90 14.88 -12.33
N GLU A 12 -6.86 15.75 -12.62
CA GLU A 12 -8.15 15.41 -13.22
C GLU A 12 -8.80 14.18 -12.58
N LEU A 13 -8.79 14.15 -11.24
CA LEU A 13 -9.29 13.00 -10.48
C LEU A 13 -10.81 12.96 -10.51
N THR A 14 -11.35 11.89 -11.07
CA THR A 14 -12.77 11.54 -10.96
C THR A 14 -13.06 10.97 -9.57
N ASP A 15 -14.33 10.93 -9.18
CA ASP A 15 -14.76 10.33 -7.92
C ASP A 15 -14.28 8.87 -7.80
N ARG A 16 -14.31 8.12 -8.91
CA ARG A 16 -13.79 6.75 -8.97
C ARG A 16 -12.28 6.67 -8.73
N ASN A 17 -11.51 7.66 -9.21
CA ASN A 17 -10.08 7.73 -8.94
C ASN A 17 -9.83 8.02 -7.46
N ILE A 18 -10.64 8.89 -6.85
CA ILE A 18 -10.55 9.20 -5.42
C ILE A 18 -10.84 7.96 -4.59
N ASP A 19 -11.93 7.24 -4.87
CA ASP A 19 -12.26 5.98 -4.19
C ASP A 19 -11.12 4.96 -4.31
N ARG A 20 -10.56 4.82 -5.52
CA ARG A 20 -9.43 3.90 -5.74
C ARG A 20 -8.17 4.31 -4.99
N ILE A 21 -7.87 5.61 -4.93
CA ILE A 21 -6.75 6.14 -4.13
C ILE A 21 -6.98 5.86 -2.65
N ILE A 22 -8.21 6.02 -2.14
CA ILE A 22 -8.54 5.71 -0.74
C ILE A 22 -8.37 4.22 -0.46
N GLU A 23 -8.88 3.34 -1.33
CA GLU A 23 -8.70 1.88 -1.23
C GLU A 23 -7.21 1.51 -1.17
N MET A 24 -6.43 2.01 -2.13
CA MET A 24 -4.99 1.74 -2.21
C MET A 24 -4.22 2.31 -1.03
N ALA A 25 -4.60 3.49 -0.52
CA ALA A 25 -3.99 4.09 0.66
C ALA A 25 -4.35 3.34 1.95
N TRP A 26 -5.50 2.67 2.00
CA TRP A 26 -5.91 1.82 3.12
C TRP A 26 -5.18 0.47 3.13
N GLU A 27 -4.84 -0.05 1.95
CA GLU A 27 -4.16 -1.33 1.84
C GLU A 27 -2.71 -1.22 2.34
N ASP A 28 -2.43 -1.93 3.42
CA ASP A 28 -1.14 -1.95 4.08
C ASP A 28 0.00 -2.45 3.17
N ARG A 29 -0.29 -3.10 2.03
CA ARG A 29 0.74 -3.63 1.11
C ARG A 29 1.11 -2.68 -0.02
N THR A 30 0.33 -1.62 -0.24
CA THR A 30 0.48 -0.74 -1.41
C THR A 30 1.43 0.42 -1.08
N PRO A 31 2.60 0.50 -1.74
CA PRO A 31 3.51 1.63 -1.56
C PRO A 31 2.90 2.91 -2.14
N PHE A 32 3.29 4.08 -1.62
CA PHE A 32 2.81 5.35 -2.18
C PHE A 32 3.35 5.54 -3.60
N ASP A 33 4.54 5.01 -3.91
CA ASP A 33 5.10 4.94 -5.25
C ASP A 33 4.12 4.32 -6.26
N ALA A 34 3.35 3.29 -5.89
CA ALA A 34 2.39 2.67 -6.81
C ALA A 34 1.17 3.57 -7.08
N ILE A 35 0.80 4.42 -6.12
CA ILE A 35 -0.28 5.41 -6.29
C ILE A 35 0.24 6.57 -7.16
N GLU A 36 1.48 6.98 -6.99
CA GLU A 36 2.13 7.98 -7.84
C GLU A 36 2.30 7.46 -9.27
N ASP A 37 2.70 6.20 -9.46
CA ASP A 37 2.83 5.55 -10.78
C ASP A 37 1.47 5.48 -11.52
N GLN A 38 0.37 5.23 -10.80
CA GLN A 38 -0.96 5.07 -11.42
C GLN A 38 -1.72 6.37 -11.62
N PHE A 39 -1.62 7.31 -10.67
CA PHE A 39 -2.44 8.53 -10.64
C PHE A 39 -1.63 9.82 -10.69
N GLY A 40 -0.30 9.75 -10.64
CA GLY A 40 0.59 10.92 -10.57
C GLY A 40 0.58 11.64 -9.21
N VAL A 41 -0.20 11.14 -8.24
CA VAL A 41 -0.44 11.80 -6.95
C VAL A 41 0.67 11.45 -5.97
N LYS A 42 1.37 12.47 -5.46
CA LYS A 42 2.46 12.27 -4.50
C LYS A 42 1.94 11.85 -3.13
N GLU A 43 2.77 11.20 -2.33
CA GLU A 43 2.44 10.81 -0.94
C GLU A 43 1.82 11.97 -0.13
N SER A 44 2.44 13.15 -0.18
CA SER A 44 1.96 14.32 0.57
C SER A 44 0.54 14.76 0.16
N GLU A 45 0.19 14.58 -1.10
CA GLU A 45 -1.13 14.88 -1.65
C GLU A 45 -2.13 13.79 -1.26
N VAL A 46 -1.76 12.50 -1.32
CA VAL A 46 -2.57 11.38 -0.83
C VAL A 46 -2.95 11.56 0.64
N ILE A 47 -2.00 11.99 1.49
CA ILE A 47 -2.27 12.26 2.92
C ILE A 47 -3.32 13.36 3.09
N ARG A 48 -3.30 14.40 2.23
CA ARG A 48 -4.28 15.49 2.25
C ARG A 48 -5.65 15.03 1.77
N ILE A 49 -5.70 14.21 0.72
CA ILE A 49 -6.94 13.58 0.21
C ILE A 49 -7.55 12.73 1.33
N MET A 50 -6.78 11.81 1.90
CA MET A 50 -7.22 10.94 3.00
C MET A 50 -7.75 11.72 4.21
N LYS A 51 -7.11 12.85 4.57
CA LYS A 51 -7.58 13.69 5.68
C LYS A 51 -8.90 14.39 5.38
N LYS A 52 -9.19 14.67 4.11
CA LYS A 52 -10.40 15.35 3.66
C LYS A 52 -11.57 14.38 3.53
N GLU A 53 -11.33 13.19 3.00
CA GLU A 53 -12.36 12.18 2.71
C GLU A 53 -12.75 11.35 3.94
N MET A 54 -11.85 11.22 4.92
CA MET A 54 -12.13 10.45 6.12
C MET A 54 -12.47 11.31 7.34
N LYS A 55 -13.20 10.71 8.29
CA LYS A 55 -13.34 11.26 9.65
C LYS A 55 -11.98 11.34 10.33
N LEU A 56 -11.78 12.39 11.13
CA LEU A 56 -10.51 12.68 11.79
C LEU A 56 -10.00 11.52 12.67
N SER A 57 -10.89 10.80 13.35
CA SER A 57 -10.54 9.63 14.18
C SER A 57 -9.96 8.50 13.33
N SER A 58 -10.62 8.14 12.22
CA SER A 58 -10.14 7.13 11.27
C SER A 58 -8.83 7.55 10.62
N TRP A 59 -8.70 8.84 10.25
CA TRP A 59 -7.46 9.38 9.69
C TRP A 59 -6.29 9.29 10.68
N LYS A 60 -6.51 9.60 11.97
CA LYS A 60 -5.48 9.45 13.02
C LYS A 60 -5.02 8.00 13.14
N MET A 61 -5.95 7.04 13.12
CA MET A 61 -5.61 5.61 13.16
C MET A 61 -4.78 5.20 11.95
N TRP A 62 -5.25 5.53 10.74
CA TRP A 62 -4.51 5.28 9.51
C TRP A 62 -3.12 5.92 9.52
N ARG A 63 -3.01 7.18 9.96
CA ARG A 63 -1.73 7.90 10.02
C ARG A 63 -0.75 7.23 10.96
N LYS A 64 -1.20 6.74 12.13
CA LYS A 64 -0.36 5.95 13.04
C LYS A 64 0.20 4.69 12.35
N ARG A 65 -0.62 3.98 11.55
CA ARG A 65 -0.16 2.78 10.81
C ARG A 65 0.88 3.11 9.74
N VAL A 66 0.67 4.22 9.03
CA VAL A 66 1.51 4.60 7.88
C VAL A 66 2.80 5.31 8.31
N GLN A 67 2.78 6.10 9.38
CA GLN A 67 3.91 6.92 9.83
C GLN A 67 5.07 6.09 10.42
N GLY A 68 4.81 4.89 10.94
CA GLY A 68 5.84 4.00 11.51
C GLY A 68 6.56 3.10 10.51
N ARG A 69 6.27 3.18 9.21
CA ARG A 69 6.82 2.24 8.21
C ARG A 69 8.06 2.78 7.53
N ALA A 70 9.23 2.48 8.10
CA ALA A 70 10.53 2.75 7.49
C ALA A 70 10.77 1.98 6.16
N THR A 71 10.02 0.92 5.86
CA THR A 71 10.24 0.00 4.73
C THR A 71 9.44 0.33 3.46
N LYS A 72 9.01 1.58 3.27
CA LYS A 72 8.08 1.94 2.19
C LYS A 72 8.71 2.12 0.81
N HIS A 73 10.01 2.37 0.73
CA HIS A 73 10.70 2.40 -0.56
C HIS A 73 10.75 0.98 -1.16
N ARG A 74 10.39 0.84 -2.43
CA ARG A 74 10.57 -0.39 -3.23
C ARG A 74 11.97 -1.00 -3.05
N ARG A 75 12.97 -0.13 -2.86
CA ARG A 75 14.38 -0.46 -2.59
C ARG A 75 14.62 -1.27 -1.30
N LEU A 76 13.76 -1.16 -0.29
CA LEU A 76 13.83 -1.93 0.97
C LEU A 76 13.09 -3.27 0.91
N ARG A 77 12.29 -3.51 -0.14
CA ARG A 77 11.56 -4.77 -0.36
C ARG A 77 12.33 -5.84 -1.13
N ALA A 78 13.59 -5.58 -1.50
CA ALA A 78 14.39 -6.53 -2.29
C ALA A 78 14.68 -7.86 -1.55
N ASN A 79 14.59 -7.93 -0.22
CA ASN A 79 15.08 -9.08 0.57
C ASN A 79 14.05 -9.79 1.48
N GLN A 80 12.75 -9.47 1.40
CA GLN A 80 11.72 -10.03 2.31
C GLN A 80 10.61 -10.78 1.56
N SER A 81 10.96 -11.42 0.44
CA SER A 81 10.24 -12.59 -0.05
C SER A 81 10.89 -13.85 0.54
N THR A 82 10.96 -13.95 1.86
CA THR A 82 11.07 -15.27 2.47
C THR A 82 9.68 -15.87 2.33
N ARG A 83 9.50 -16.74 1.33
CA ARG A 83 8.35 -17.67 1.28
C ARG A 83 8.16 -18.18 2.71
N PHE A 84 7.05 -17.85 3.35
CA PHE A 84 6.77 -18.26 4.73
C PHE A 84 6.96 -19.78 4.82
N LYS A 85 8.06 -20.21 5.45
CA LYS A 85 8.39 -21.62 5.68
C LYS A 85 8.22 -21.86 7.16
N SER A 86 7.18 -22.59 7.53
CA SER A 86 6.99 -23.00 8.93
C SER A 86 8.21 -23.81 9.37
N THR A 87 8.69 -23.61 10.59
CA THR A 87 9.79 -24.41 11.18
C THR A 87 9.45 -25.91 11.20
N ARG A 88 8.16 -26.26 11.16
CA ARG A 88 7.65 -27.64 11.11
C ARG A 88 7.40 -28.15 9.68
N GLN A 89 7.70 -27.37 8.64
CA GLN A 89 7.48 -27.78 7.26
C GLN A 89 8.51 -28.84 6.84
N LYS A 90 8.08 -30.09 6.81
CA LYS A 90 8.88 -31.22 6.29
C LYS A 90 9.01 -31.08 4.77
N HIS A 91 10.19 -31.41 4.25
CA HIS A 91 10.40 -31.53 2.81
C HIS A 91 9.65 -32.77 2.31
N ILE A 92 8.58 -32.58 1.54
CA ILE A 92 7.83 -33.68 0.96
C ILE A 92 8.57 -34.10 -0.31
N SER A 93 9.66 -34.86 -0.17
CA SER A 93 10.20 -35.57 -1.33
C SER A 93 9.27 -36.74 -1.61
N HIS A 94 8.36 -36.59 -2.57
CA HIS A 94 7.58 -37.71 -3.12
C HIS A 94 8.46 -38.65 -3.97
N ASN A 95 9.69 -38.92 -3.55
CA ASN A 95 10.57 -39.84 -4.26
C ASN A 95 10.19 -41.26 -3.82
N ASN A 96 9.20 -41.83 -4.49
CA ASN A 96 8.92 -43.25 -4.42
C ASN A 96 10.05 -43.97 -5.16
N ILE A 97 11.06 -44.43 -4.43
CA ILE A 97 12.04 -45.38 -4.96
C ILE A 97 11.25 -46.67 -5.23
N SER A 98 10.87 -46.92 -6.48
CA SER A 98 10.34 -48.22 -6.91
C SER A 98 11.45 -49.24 -6.71
N LYS A 99 11.32 -50.07 -5.65
CA LYS A 99 12.25 -51.17 -5.43
C LYS A 99 12.11 -52.19 -6.56
N ARG A 100 13.28 -52.64 -7.01
CA ARG A 100 13.54 -53.65 -8.04
C ARG A 100 13.15 -55.04 -7.56
#